data_AF-A0A934YYU9-F1
#
_entry.id   AF-A0A934YYU9-F1
#
_cell.length_a   1.000
_cell.length_b   1.000
_cell.length_c   1.000
_cell.angle_alpha   90.00
_cell.angle_beta   90.00
_cell.angle_gamma   90.00
#
_symmetry.space_group_name_H-M   'P 1'
#
loop_
_entity.id
_entity.type
_entity.pdbx_description
1 polymer ?
#
loop_
_entity_poly.entity_id
_entity_poly.type
_entity_poly.pdbx_seq_one_letter_code
_entity_poly.pdbx_strand_id
1 'polypeptide(L)'
;MRLALLDRLVSVAAAERLDHAAWEAAFAEAAGALRDRVMAQAAELVEGAAREARLPAARLRAQLPDAERGEALLNRLLACAMPLERLAGEGSGLLSRRARGAALEAAWEAAVAVAVSELRSWRQRAAVVAAWRRPLARVVASVGGLAVVLTVVSAWLGGQLTPPEWFRPVHAAFWSLPWP
;
A
#
# COMPACT_ATOMS: atom_id res chain seq x y z
N MET A 1 8.45 -0.78 -17.75
CA MET A 1 7.22 -1.60 -17.94
C MET A 1 6.80 -1.67 -19.40
N ARG A 2 6.80 -0.56 -20.15
CA ARG A 2 6.64 -0.55 -21.62
C ARG A 2 7.57 -1.54 -22.36
N LEU A 3 8.79 -1.72 -21.86
CA LEU A 3 9.79 -2.65 -22.41
C LEU A 3 9.38 -4.13 -22.40
N ALA A 4 8.67 -4.62 -21.38
CA ALA A 4 8.37 -6.07 -21.28
C ALA A 4 7.36 -6.54 -22.34
N LEU A 5 6.31 -5.75 -22.59
CA LEU A 5 5.37 -6.02 -23.66
C LEU A 5 6.02 -5.83 -25.04
N LEU A 6 6.83 -4.78 -25.21
CA LEU A 6 7.54 -4.53 -26.47
C LEU A 6 8.54 -5.65 -26.80
N ASP A 7 9.35 -6.11 -25.84
CA ASP A 7 10.29 -7.21 -26.04
C ASP A 7 9.56 -8.49 -26.48
N ARG A 8 8.38 -8.75 -25.90
CA ARG A 8 7.56 -9.91 -26.29
C ARG A 8 6.92 -9.76 -27.65
N LEU A 9 6.36 -8.61 -27.97
CA LEU A 9 5.81 -8.36 -29.30
C LEU A 9 6.87 -8.40 -30.39
N VAL A 10 8.09 -7.93 -30.10
CA VAL A 10 9.24 -8.07 -31.01
C VAL A 10 9.60 -9.55 -31.19
N SER A 11 9.59 -10.36 -30.13
CA SER A 11 9.84 -11.80 -30.23
C SER A 11 8.77 -12.55 -31.03
N VAL A 12 7.50 -12.15 -30.91
CA VAL A 12 6.38 -12.74 -31.67
C VAL A 12 6.38 -12.28 -33.13
N ALA A 13 6.67 -11.01 -33.38
CA ALA A 13 6.81 -10.47 -34.73
C ALA A 13 8.00 -11.09 -35.48
N ALA A 14 9.12 -11.34 -34.78
CA ALA A 14 10.28 -12.03 -35.33
C ALA A 14 10.00 -13.50 -35.69
N ALA A 15 8.96 -14.10 -35.11
CA ALA A 15 8.53 -15.46 -35.40
C ALA A 15 7.50 -15.55 -36.56
N GLU A 16 7.24 -14.44 -37.27
CA GLU A 16 6.24 -14.29 -38.35
C GLU A 16 4.80 -14.68 -37.98
N ARG A 17 4.53 -14.93 -36.69
CA ARG A 17 3.23 -15.32 -36.14
C ARG A 17 2.44 -14.07 -35.72
N LEU A 18 2.17 -13.18 -36.66
CA LEU A 18 1.35 -11.98 -36.44
C LEU A 18 -0.16 -12.30 -36.52
N ASP A 19 -0.59 -13.45 -36.02
CA ASP A 19 -2.01 -13.78 -35.89
C ASP A 19 -2.57 -13.27 -34.56
N HIS A 20 -3.90 -13.18 -34.47
CA HIS A 20 -4.57 -12.63 -33.28
C HIS A 20 -4.24 -13.41 -32.00
N ALA A 21 -4.19 -14.74 -32.10
CA ALA A 21 -3.90 -15.62 -30.97
C ALA A 21 -2.50 -15.40 -30.38
N ALA A 22 -1.49 -15.15 -31.22
CA ALA A 22 -0.14 -14.87 -30.74
C ALA A 22 -0.04 -13.54 -29.99
N TRP A 23 -0.82 -12.53 -30.37
CA TRP A 23 -0.87 -11.25 -29.67
C TRP A 23 -1.58 -11.36 -28.31
N GLU A 24 -2.68 -12.10 -28.26
CA GLU A 24 -3.38 -12.39 -27.01
C GLU A 24 -2.49 -13.15 -26.02
N ALA A 25 -1.80 -14.18 -26.50
CA ALA A 25 -0.84 -14.93 -25.69
C ALA A 25 0.28 -14.03 -25.15
N ALA A 26 0.87 -13.18 -26.01
CA ALA A 26 1.91 -12.24 -25.60
C ALA A 26 1.40 -11.23 -24.55
N PHE A 27 0.18 -10.74 -24.70
CA PHE A 27 -0.44 -9.86 -23.72
C PHE A 27 -0.69 -10.58 -22.39
N ALA A 28 -1.23 -11.80 -22.43
CA ALA A 28 -1.51 -12.59 -21.23
C ALA A 28 -0.24 -12.92 -20.44
N GLU A 29 0.84 -13.31 -21.13
CA GLU A 29 2.15 -13.51 -20.51
C GLU A 29 2.70 -12.22 -19.89
N ALA A 30 2.64 -11.10 -20.61
CA ALA A 30 3.10 -9.81 -20.11
C ALA A 30 2.27 -9.34 -18.90
N ALA A 31 0.95 -9.56 -18.90
CA ALA A 31 0.06 -9.29 -17.78
C ALA A 31 0.35 -10.18 -16.58
N GLY A 32 0.67 -11.46 -16.80
CA GLY A 32 1.12 -12.39 -15.75
C GLY A 32 2.42 -11.93 -15.09
N ALA A 33 3.44 -11.60 -15.89
CA ALA A 33 4.71 -11.06 -15.37
C ALA A 33 4.52 -9.73 -14.63
N LEU A 34 3.61 -8.88 -15.12
CA LEU A 34 3.24 -7.64 -14.46
C LEU A 34 2.58 -7.88 -13.10
N ARG A 35 1.60 -8.79 -13.03
CA ARG A 35 0.99 -9.23 -11.76
C ARG A 35 2.05 -9.67 -10.77
N ASP A 36 2.95 -10.57 -11.17
CA ASP A 36 3.97 -11.13 -10.27
C ASP A 36 4.88 -10.05 -9.70
N ARG A 37 5.30 -9.11 -10.56
CA ARG A 37 6.11 -7.98 -10.13
C ARG A 37 5.37 -7.07 -9.15
N VAL A 38 4.09 -6.76 -9.41
CA VAL A 38 3.27 -5.93 -8.51
C VAL A 38 3.09 -6.64 -7.16
N MET A 39 2.89 -7.96 -7.17
CA MET A 39 2.67 -8.71 -5.93
C MET A 39 3.94 -8.87 -5.10
N ALA A 40 5.09 -9.10 -5.74
CA ALA A 40 6.38 -9.06 -5.07
C ALA A 40 6.64 -7.69 -4.43
N GLN A 41 6.43 -6.60 -5.17
CA GLN A 41 6.61 -5.24 -4.62
C GLN A 41 5.63 -4.92 -3.48
N ALA A 42 4.38 -5.38 -3.58
CA ALA A 42 3.41 -5.22 -2.52
C ALA A 42 3.82 -5.95 -1.23
N ALA A 43 4.33 -7.19 -1.36
CA ALA A 43 4.86 -7.95 -0.23
C ALA A 43 6.05 -7.22 0.42
N GLU A 44 7.03 -6.78 -0.37
CA GLU A 44 8.20 -6.03 0.12
C GLU A 44 7.80 -4.77 0.91
N LEU A 45 6.81 -4.01 0.41
CA LEU A 45 6.31 -2.81 1.09
C LEU A 45 5.70 -3.12 2.45
N VAL A 46 4.86 -4.17 2.52
CA VAL A 46 4.18 -4.56 3.76
C VAL A 46 5.18 -5.15 4.76
N GLU A 47 6.12 -5.97 4.30
CA GLU A 47 7.19 -6.52 5.14
C GLU A 47 8.12 -5.44 5.69
N GLY A 48 8.48 -4.45 4.86
CA GLY A 48 9.24 -3.27 5.29
C GLY A 48 8.52 -2.51 6.41
N ALA A 49 7.25 -2.19 6.19
CA ALA A 49 6.43 -1.51 7.20
C ALA A 49 6.26 -2.34 8.49
N ALA A 50 6.09 -3.65 8.36
CA ALA A 50 5.95 -4.55 9.51
C ALA A 50 7.24 -4.64 10.34
N ARG A 51 8.42 -4.60 9.70
CA ARG A 51 9.72 -4.53 10.39
C ARG A 51 9.83 -3.24 11.22
N GLU A 52 9.48 -2.09 10.65
CA GLU A 52 9.45 -0.81 11.37
C GLU A 52 8.47 -0.84 12.57
N ALA A 53 7.28 -1.41 12.34
CA ALA A 53 6.25 -1.56 13.35
C ALA A 53 6.45 -2.76 14.30
N ARG A 54 7.55 -3.51 14.20
CA ARG A 54 7.84 -4.75 14.96
C ARG A 54 6.62 -5.66 15.10
N LEU A 55 5.91 -5.89 13.99
CA LEU A 55 4.70 -6.71 13.98
C LEU A 55 5.03 -8.19 14.24
N PRO A 56 4.21 -8.94 15.01
CA PRO A 56 4.32 -10.38 15.11
C PRO A 56 4.10 -11.07 13.75
N ALA A 57 4.90 -12.10 13.46
CA ALA A 57 4.85 -12.82 12.18
C ALA A 57 3.45 -13.38 11.84
N ALA A 58 2.69 -13.85 12.84
CA ALA A 58 1.33 -14.34 12.64
C ALA A 58 0.37 -13.26 12.09
N ARG A 59 0.49 -12.01 12.57
CA ARG A 59 -0.33 -10.90 12.07
C ARG A 59 0.15 -10.41 10.71
N LEU A 60 1.46 -10.46 10.45
CA LEU A 60 2.03 -10.10 9.16
C LEU A 60 1.48 -10.99 8.04
N ARG A 61 1.39 -12.31 8.25
CA ARG A 61 0.87 -13.24 7.22
C ARG A 61 -0.52 -12.87 6.72
N ALA A 62 -1.39 -12.40 7.62
CA ALA A 62 -2.75 -11.97 7.25
C ALA A 62 -2.80 -10.63 6.48
N GLN A 63 -1.67 -9.91 6.39
CA GLN A 63 -1.56 -8.62 5.67
C GLN A 63 -0.82 -8.75 4.34
N LEU A 64 -0.17 -9.89 4.07
CA LEU A 64 0.53 -10.11 2.82
C LEU A 64 -0.46 -10.35 1.68
N PRO A 65 -0.06 -10.06 0.43
CA PRO A 65 -0.83 -10.49 -0.74
C PRO A 65 -1.00 -12.01 -0.77
N ASP A 66 -2.20 -12.46 -1.10
CA ASP A 66 -2.52 -13.88 -1.30
C ASP A 66 -2.73 -14.23 -2.78
N ALA A 67 -2.93 -15.52 -3.05
CA ALA A 67 -3.14 -16.03 -4.39
C ALA A 67 -4.43 -15.46 -5.02
N GLU A 68 -5.52 -15.39 -4.25
CA GLU A 68 -6.81 -14.86 -4.71
C GLU A 68 -6.69 -13.39 -5.18
N ARG A 69 -5.94 -12.56 -4.44
CA ARG A 69 -5.67 -11.17 -4.84
C ARG A 69 -4.85 -11.10 -6.12
N GLY A 70 -3.86 -11.98 -6.26
CA GLY A 70 -3.04 -12.10 -7.46
C GLY A 70 -3.89 -12.46 -8.69
N GLU A 71 -4.79 -13.42 -8.56
CA GLU A 71 -5.73 -13.81 -9.61
C GLU A 71 -6.71 -12.69 -9.95
N ALA A 72 -7.29 -12.04 -8.95
CA ALA A 72 -8.18 -10.89 -9.15
C ALA A 72 -7.47 -9.71 -9.86
N LEU A 73 -6.17 -9.49 -9.57
CA LEU A 73 -5.37 -8.53 -10.31
C LEU A 73 -5.17 -8.98 -11.76
N LEU A 74 -4.80 -10.25 -11.99
CA LEU A 74 -4.61 -10.79 -13.34
C LEU A 74 -5.86 -10.61 -14.19
N ASN A 75 -7.03 -10.98 -13.67
CA ASN A 75 -8.30 -10.87 -14.39
C ASN A 75 -8.60 -9.43 -14.78
N ARG A 76 -8.30 -8.46 -13.91
CA ARG A 76 -8.44 -7.02 -14.25
C ARG A 76 -7.46 -6.56 -15.32
N LEU A 77 -6.22 -7.06 -15.30
CA LEU A 77 -5.22 -6.75 -16.33
C LEU A 77 -5.63 -7.33 -17.69
N LEU A 78 -6.09 -8.58 -17.72
CA LEU A 78 -6.59 -9.24 -18.93
C LEU A 78 -7.84 -8.55 -19.47
N ALA A 79 -8.74 -8.06 -18.60
CA ALA A 79 -9.92 -7.31 -19.01
C ALA A 79 -9.56 -6.03 -19.81
N CYS A 80 -8.38 -5.45 -19.61
CA CYS A 80 -7.92 -4.31 -20.41
C CYS A 80 -7.72 -4.66 -21.90
N ALA A 81 -7.55 -5.94 -22.24
CA ALA A 81 -7.40 -6.42 -23.61
C ALA A 81 -8.74 -6.68 -24.33
N MET A 82 -9.89 -6.73 -23.65
CA MET A 82 -11.20 -6.96 -24.30
C MET A 82 -11.50 -6.04 -25.50
N PRO A 83 -11.09 -4.75 -25.53
CA PRO A 83 -11.25 -3.92 -26.72
C PRO A 83 -10.51 -4.44 -27.96
N LEU A 84 -9.44 -5.24 -27.80
CA LEU A 84 -8.67 -5.83 -28.89
C LEU A 84 -9.42 -6.95 -29.60
N GLU A 85 -10.23 -7.73 -28.87
CA GLU A 85 -11.06 -8.79 -29.43
C GLU A 85 -12.02 -8.25 -30.49
N ARG A 86 -12.53 -7.02 -30.30
CA ARG A 86 -13.39 -6.34 -31.28
C ARG A 86 -12.70 -6.05 -32.61
N LEU A 87 -11.37 -5.94 -32.62
CA LEU A 87 -10.56 -5.67 -33.81
C LEU A 87 -10.02 -6.94 -34.48
N ALA A 88 -10.26 -8.11 -33.89
CA ALA A 88 -9.81 -9.41 -34.41
C ALA A 88 -10.46 -9.77 -35.76
N GLY A 89 -11.69 -9.31 -36.00
CA GLY A 89 -12.46 -9.59 -37.20
C GLY A 89 -12.19 -8.67 -38.40
N GLU A 90 -11.34 -7.64 -38.24
CA GLU A 90 -11.08 -6.66 -39.30
C GLU A 90 -9.95 -7.12 -40.24
N GLY A 91 -10.17 -6.99 -41.56
CA GLY A 91 -9.32 -7.54 -42.63
C GLY A 91 -7.83 -7.18 -42.56
N SER A 92 -6.98 -7.88 -43.31
CA SER A 92 -5.50 -7.90 -43.13
C SER A 92 -4.69 -6.69 -43.64
N GLY A 93 -5.34 -5.58 -44.01
CA GLY A 93 -4.72 -4.39 -44.59
C GLY A 93 -3.79 -3.59 -43.65
N LEU A 94 -2.97 -2.70 -44.22
CA LEU A 94 -2.02 -1.86 -43.44
C LEU A 94 -2.71 -0.96 -42.40
N LEU A 95 -3.89 -0.42 -42.72
CA LEU A 95 -4.65 0.43 -41.81
C LEU A 95 -5.17 -0.35 -40.58
N SER A 96 -5.63 -1.59 -40.77
CA SER A 96 -6.08 -2.44 -39.65
C SER A 96 -4.90 -2.91 -38.78
N ARG A 97 -3.70 -3.08 -39.34
CA ARG A 97 -2.49 -3.36 -38.55
C ARG A 97 -2.11 -2.18 -37.65
N ARG A 98 -2.15 -0.96 -38.18
CA ARG A 98 -1.90 0.25 -37.37
C ARG A 98 -2.96 0.45 -36.29
N ALA A 99 -4.24 0.27 -36.62
CA ALA A 99 -5.32 0.38 -35.66
C ALA A 99 -5.17 -0.64 -34.51
N ARG A 100 -4.83 -1.89 -34.82
CA ARG A 100 -4.54 -2.93 -33.82
C ARG A 100 -3.32 -2.59 -32.95
N GLY A 101 -2.24 -2.08 -33.55
CA GLY A 101 -1.07 -1.63 -32.79
C GLY A 101 -1.40 -0.53 -31.79
N ALA A 102 -2.14 0.50 -32.23
CA ALA A 102 -2.56 1.60 -31.36
C ALA A 102 -3.51 1.13 -30.25
N ALA A 103 -4.45 0.25 -30.57
CA ALA A 103 -5.36 -0.32 -29.57
C ALA A 103 -4.61 -1.15 -28.52
N LEU A 104 -3.59 -1.90 -28.93
CA LEU A 104 -2.76 -2.67 -28.01
C LEU A 104 -1.97 -1.75 -27.08
N GLU A 105 -1.35 -0.70 -27.62
CA GLU A 105 -0.64 0.28 -26.77
C GLU A 105 -1.60 0.88 -25.73
N ALA A 106 -2.81 1.27 -26.14
CA ALA A 106 -3.82 1.79 -25.23
C ALA A 106 -4.27 0.75 -24.18
N ALA A 107 -4.48 -0.50 -24.57
CA ALA A 107 -4.81 -1.60 -23.66
C ALA A 107 -3.70 -1.84 -22.63
N TRP A 108 -2.44 -1.76 -23.06
CA TRP A 108 -1.30 -1.91 -22.15
C TRP A 108 -1.15 -0.72 -21.20
N GLU A 109 -1.35 0.51 -21.68
CA GLU A 109 -1.35 1.69 -20.82
C GLU A 109 -2.44 1.60 -19.75
N ALA A 110 -3.64 1.11 -20.11
CA ALA A 110 -4.70 0.83 -19.17
C ALA A 110 -4.30 -0.24 -18.14
N ALA A 111 -3.69 -1.35 -18.57
CA ALA A 111 -3.20 -2.40 -17.68
C ALA A 111 -2.13 -1.87 -16.71
N VAL A 112 -1.20 -1.04 -17.19
CA VAL A 112 -0.20 -0.38 -16.34
C VAL A 112 -0.86 0.57 -15.34
N ALA A 113 -1.89 1.33 -15.74
CA ALA A 113 -2.63 2.20 -14.83
C ALA A 113 -3.31 1.40 -13.70
N VAL A 114 -3.92 0.24 -14.03
CA VAL A 114 -4.48 -0.69 -13.05
C VAL A 114 -3.40 -1.18 -12.08
N ALA A 115 -2.26 -1.66 -12.58
CA ALA A 115 -1.13 -2.10 -11.76
C ALA A 115 -0.61 -1.00 -10.82
N VAL A 116 -0.47 0.24 -11.32
CA VAL A 116 -0.05 1.40 -10.52
C VAL A 116 -1.08 1.72 -9.42
N SER A 117 -2.36 1.66 -9.74
CA SER A 117 -3.43 1.89 -8.76
C SER A 117 -3.42 0.83 -7.64
N GLU A 118 -3.18 -0.44 -8.00
CA GLU A 118 -3.09 -1.53 -7.04
C GLU A 118 -1.88 -1.32 -6.11
N LEU A 119 -0.71 -0.98 -6.67
CA LEU A 119 0.49 -0.70 -5.88
C LEU A 119 0.30 0.51 -4.96
N ARG A 120 -0.44 1.53 -5.39
CA ARG A 120 -0.80 2.67 -4.54
C ARG A 120 -1.68 2.24 -3.36
N SER A 121 -2.64 1.35 -3.59
CA SER A 121 -3.48 0.79 -2.51
C SER A 121 -2.64 0.01 -1.49
N TRP A 122 -1.63 -0.73 -1.95
CA TRP A 122 -0.70 -1.44 -1.07
C TRP A 122 0.20 -0.51 -0.27
N ARG A 123 0.69 0.58 -0.87
CA ARG A 123 1.42 1.62 -0.12
C ARG A 123 0.58 2.23 1.00
N GLN A 124 -0.71 2.48 0.75
CA GLN A 124 -1.61 2.98 1.78
C GLN A 124 -1.78 1.96 2.92
N ARG A 125 -1.96 0.67 2.60
CA ARG A 125 -2.02 -0.40 3.61
C ARG A 125 -0.73 -0.51 4.42
N ALA A 126 0.43 -0.49 3.75
CA ALA A 126 1.73 -0.50 4.41
C ALA A 126 1.91 0.70 5.36
N ALA A 127 1.44 1.89 4.97
CA ALA A 127 1.45 3.06 5.86
C ALA A 127 0.58 2.87 7.12
N VAL A 128 -0.57 2.21 6.99
CA VAL A 128 -1.41 1.85 8.16
C VAL A 128 -0.69 0.87 9.07
N VAL A 129 -0.04 -0.16 8.50
CA VAL A 129 0.76 -1.14 9.26
C VAL A 129 1.91 -0.45 10.01
N ALA A 130 2.64 0.45 9.34
CA ALA A 130 3.73 1.22 9.95
C ALA A 130 3.25 2.08 11.14
N ALA A 131 1.99 2.52 11.13
CA ALA A 131 1.42 3.33 12.19
C ALA A 131 1.06 2.54 13.47
N TRP A 132 0.95 1.21 13.42
CA TRP A 132 0.45 0.39 14.55
C TRP A 132 1.30 0.43 15.83
N ARG A 133 2.60 0.77 15.77
CA ARG A 133 3.44 0.97 16.99
C ARG A 133 3.53 2.41 17.48
N ARG A 134 3.17 3.40 16.66
CA ARG A 134 3.16 4.82 17.08
C ARG A 134 2.16 5.18 18.21
N PRO A 135 1.07 4.43 18.51
CA PRO A 135 0.19 4.84 19.62
C PRO A 135 0.85 4.67 21.00
N LEU A 136 1.69 3.65 21.22
CA LEU A 136 2.33 3.44 22.53
C LEU A 136 3.30 4.56 22.90
N ALA A 137 4.06 5.11 21.95
CA ALA A 137 4.96 6.23 22.24
C ALA A 137 4.21 7.49 22.68
N ARG A 138 3.03 7.77 22.10
CA ARG A 138 2.18 8.90 22.51
C ARG A 138 1.56 8.65 23.88
N VAL A 139 1.04 7.44 24.12
CA VAL A 139 0.47 7.06 25.42
C VAL A 139 1.52 7.11 26.52
N VAL A 140 2.73 6.59 26.29
CA VAL A 140 3.85 6.66 27.25
C VAL A 140 4.26 8.10 27.53
N ALA A 141 4.31 8.98 26.52
CA ALA A 141 4.58 10.40 26.74
C ALA A 141 3.49 11.08 27.57
N SER A 142 2.21 10.78 27.31
CA SER A 142 1.08 11.32 28.09
C SER A 142 1.07 10.81 29.53
N VAL A 143 1.30 9.51 29.75
CA VAL A 143 1.34 8.91 31.09
C VAL A 143 2.57 9.40 31.86
N GLY A 144 3.74 9.51 31.22
CA GLY A 144 4.94 10.07 31.83
C GLY A 144 4.75 11.53 32.23
N GLY A 145 4.16 12.35 31.36
CA GLY A 145 3.82 13.74 31.68
C GLY A 145 2.83 13.84 32.85
N LEU A 146 1.78 13.02 32.85
CA LEU A 146 0.80 12.98 33.94
C LEU A 146 1.45 12.55 35.26
N ALA A 147 2.33 11.55 35.24
CA ALA A 147 3.04 11.07 36.42
C ALA A 147 3.97 12.15 37.00
N VAL A 148 4.68 12.90 36.15
CA VAL A 148 5.53 14.02 36.58
C VAL A 148 4.69 15.12 37.22
N VAL A 149 3.57 15.51 36.59
CA VAL A 149 2.65 16.51 37.14
C VAL A 149 2.09 16.07 38.50
N LEU A 150 1.63 14.82 38.61
CA LEU A 150 1.14 14.24 39.87
C LEU A 150 2.21 14.21 40.96
N THR A 151 3.46 13.89 40.61
CA THR A 151 4.59 13.88 41.54
C THR A 151 4.89 15.28 42.06
N VAL A 152 4.92 16.28 41.17
CA VAL A 152 5.17 17.68 41.54
C VAL A 152 4.04 18.23 42.42
N VAL A 153 2.79 17.97 42.07
CA VAL A 153 1.62 18.38 42.86
C VAL A 153 1.62 17.70 44.23
N SER A 154 1.97 16.41 44.29
CA SER A 154 2.08 15.66 45.54
C SER A 154 3.21 16.19 46.42
N ALA A 155 4.34 16.59 45.83
CA ALA A 155 5.45 17.22 46.55
C ALA A 155 5.09 18.61 47.09
N TRP A 156 4.30 19.40 46.36
CA TRP A 156 3.73 20.66 46.87
C TRP A 156 2.77 20.42 48.05
N LEU A 157 1.85 19.47 47.91
CA LEU A 157 0.88 19.15 48.97
C LEU A 157 1.53 18.51 50.19
N GLY A 158 2.58 17.71 50.00
CA GLY A 158 3.36 17.08 51.07
C GLY A 158 4.40 18.01 51.73
N GLY A 159 4.47 19.28 51.34
CA GLY A 159 5.37 20.28 51.93
C GLY A 159 6.86 20.11 51.60
N GLN A 160 7.21 19.23 50.65
CA GLN A 160 8.60 19.04 50.22
C GLN A 160 9.07 20.11 49.22
N LEU A 161 8.13 20.81 48.59
CA LEU A 161 8.40 21.89 47.64
C LEU A 161 7.52 23.09 47.95
N THR A 162 8.06 24.30 47.80
CA THR A 162 7.31 25.54 47.95
C THR A 162 6.29 25.68 46.81
N PRO A 163 4.98 25.84 47.10
CA PRO A 163 3.97 25.96 46.06
C PRO A 163 4.09 27.32 45.35
N PRO A 164 3.93 27.35 44.02
CA PRO A 164 3.93 28.59 43.25
C PRO A 164 2.71 29.48 43.59
N GLU A 165 2.85 30.79 43.36
CA GLU A 165 1.86 31.84 43.68
C GLU A 165 0.42 31.47 43.23
N TRP A 166 0.27 30.93 42.03
CA TRP A 166 -1.03 30.56 41.47
C TRP A 166 -1.66 29.30 42.09
N PHE A 167 -0.88 28.43 42.76
CA PHE A 167 -1.35 27.19 43.39
C PHE A 167 -1.61 27.33 44.90
N ARG A 168 -1.10 28.40 45.54
CA ARG A 168 -1.32 28.70 46.96
C ARG A 168 -2.79 28.65 47.43
N PRO A 169 -3.80 29.17 46.72
CA PRO A 169 -5.19 29.13 47.22
C PRO A 169 -5.71 27.69 47.35
N VAL A 170 -5.32 26.80 46.44
CA VAL A 170 -5.71 25.38 46.48
C VAL A 170 -4.98 24.64 47.58
N HIS A 171 -3.67 24.88 47.72
CA HIS A 171 -2.86 24.31 48.81
C HIS A 171 -3.37 24.72 50.19
N ALA A 172 -3.73 26.00 50.38
CA ALA A 172 -4.30 26.48 51.63
C ALA A 172 -5.69 25.87 51.91
N ALA A 173 -6.54 25.77 50.89
CA ALA A 173 -7.86 25.14 51.02
C ALA A 173 -7.76 23.65 51.38
N PHE A 174 -6.83 22.91 50.77
CA PHE A 174 -6.53 21.53 51.13
C PHE A 174 -6.25 21.43 52.63
N TRP A 175 -5.22 22.10 53.13
CA TRP A 175 -4.83 22.02 54.55
C TRP A 175 -5.86 22.56 55.54
N SER A 176 -6.85 23.35 55.09
CA SER A 176 -7.95 23.84 55.93
C SER A 176 -9.07 22.82 56.16
N LEU A 177 -9.08 21.69 55.44
CA LEU A 177 -10.05 20.62 55.64
C LEU A 177 -9.78 19.85 56.93
N PRO A 178 -10.81 19.39 57.65
CA PRO A 178 -10.64 18.50 58.80
C PRO A 178 -10.19 17.13 58.30
N TRP A 179 -8.88 16.91 58.28
CA TRP A 179 -8.29 15.59 58.01
C TRP A 179 -8.67 14.61 59.13
N PRO A 180 -8.94 13.33 58.80
CA PRO A 180 -9.16 12.27 59.79
C PRO A 180 -7.89 11.93 60.59
#